data_AF-A0ABD8A7K6-F1
#
_entry.id   AF-A0ABD8A7K6-F1
#
_cell.length_a   1.000
_cell.length_b   1.000
_cell.length_c   1.000
_cell.angle_alpha   90.00
_cell.angle_beta   90.00
_cell.angle_gamma   90.00
#
_symmetry.space_group_name_H-M   'P 1'
#
loop_
_entity.id
_entity.type
_entity.pdbx_description
1 polymer ?
#
loop_
_entity_poly.entity_id
_entity_poly.type
_entity_poly.pdbx_seq_one_letter_code
_entity_poly.pdbx_strand_id
1 'polypeptide(L)'
;MKDEAVSEVVGEMLMISLVLLLVAVFAASLGNFLPTERAPTVNVMMTTNTTDNNITLYHKGGDWVQAKDLEVIVADTNSTRTYPLGNFTLSPPEKQVFDIGSSITVPYQDGDKQVRLVTPRAVIFSGEVK
;
A
#
# COMPACT_ATOMS: atom_id res chain seq x y z
N MET A 1 -66.31 6.60 -7.17
CA MET A 1 -65.42 7.72 -6.76
C MET A 1 -64.30 7.31 -5.80
N LYS A 2 -64.29 6.11 -5.18
CA LYS A 2 -63.17 5.68 -4.32
C LYS A 2 -61.97 5.08 -5.08
N ASP A 3 -62.18 4.49 -6.26
CA ASP A 3 -61.11 3.79 -7.01
C ASP A 3 -60.17 4.72 -7.80
N GLU A 4 -60.62 5.91 -8.21
CA GLU A 4 -59.78 6.86 -8.98
C GLU A 4 -58.58 7.36 -8.16
N ALA A 5 -58.77 7.62 -6.86
CA ALA A 5 -57.69 8.04 -5.97
C ALA A 5 -56.66 6.92 -5.70
N VAL A 6 -57.04 5.65 -5.86
CA VAL A 6 -56.13 4.52 -5.61
C VAL A 6 -55.16 4.35 -6.78
N SER A 7 -55.61 4.58 -8.01
CA SER A 7 -54.76 4.51 -9.21
C SER A 7 -53.67 5.59 -9.21
N GLU A 8 -54.00 6.79 -8.73
CA GLU A 8 -53.05 7.91 -8.64
C GLU A 8 -51.95 7.61 -7.61
N VAL A 9 -52.33 7.19 -6.40
CA VAL A 9 -51.39 6.86 -5.32
C VAL A 9 -50.50 5.66 -5.68
N VAL A 10 -51.05 4.64 -6.34
CA VAL A 10 -50.28 3.48 -6.79
C VAL A 10 -49.28 3.87 -7.88
N GLY A 11 -49.67 4.74 -8.81
CA GLY A 11 -48.77 5.25 -9.85
C GLY A 11 -47.59 6.04 -9.26
N GLU A 12 -47.86 6.88 -8.26
CA GLU A 12 -46.83 7.65 -7.56
C GLU A 12 -45.85 6.75 -6.80
N MET A 13 -46.36 5.80 -6.02
CA MET A 13 -45.55 4.80 -5.30
C MET A 13 -44.66 4.00 -6.27
N LEU A 14 -45.20 3.63 -7.43
CA LEU A 14 -44.47 2.90 -8.45
C LEU A 14 -43.37 3.75 -9.08
N MET A 15 -43.63 5.03 -9.36
CA MET A 15 -42.63 5.96 -9.88
C MET A 15 -41.47 6.15 -8.87
N ILE A 16 -41.78 6.35 -7.59
CA ILE A 16 -40.78 6.50 -6.54
C ILE A 16 -39.94 5.22 -6.44
N SER A 17 -40.59 4.04 -6.45
CA SER A 17 -39.88 2.76 -6.38
C SER A 17 -38.92 2.56 -7.55
N LEU A 18 -39.32 2.96 -8.76
CA LEU A 18 -38.49 2.85 -9.95
C LEU A 18 -37.28 3.79 -9.87
N VAL A 19 -37.49 5.03 -9.43
CA VAL A 19 -36.40 6.00 -9.25
C VAL A 19 -35.41 5.50 -8.20
N LEU A 20 -35.88 4.97 -7.07
CA LEU A 20 -35.02 4.41 -6.03
C LEU A 20 -34.20 3.22 -6.55
N LEU A 21 -34.81 2.35 -7.36
CA LEU A 21 -34.11 1.23 -7.98
C LEU A 21 -33.01 1.73 -8.93
N LEU A 22 -33.31 2.72 -9.78
CA LEU A 22 -32.33 3.33 -10.68
C LEU A 22 -31.15 3.95 -9.91
N VAL A 23 -31.44 4.71 -8.85
CA VAL A 23 -30.41 5.32 -7.99
C VAL A 23 -29.56 4.25 -7.31
N ALA A 24 -30.16 3.17 -6.82
CA ALA A 24 -29.44 2.08 -6.15
C ALA A 24 -28.48 1.34 -7.11
N VAL A 25 -28.95 1.00 -8.32
CA VAL A 25 -28.11 0.34 -9.34
C VAL A 25 -26.99 1.27 -9.78
N PHE A 26 -27.30 2.56 -9.97
CA PHE A 26 -26.30 3.55 -10.34
C PHE A 26 -25.23 3.68 -9.24
N ALA A 27 -25.63 3.83 -7.98
CA ALA A 27 -24.71 3.93 -6.84
C ALA A 27 -23.81 2.69 -6.70
N ALA A 28 -24.38 1.49 -6.88
CA ALA A 28 -23.61 0.25 -6.89
C ALA A 28 -22.60 0.19 -8.05
N SER A 29 -22.96 0.72 -9.23
CA SER A 29 -22.08 0.74 -10.39
C SER A 29 -20.88 1.69 -10.22
N LEU A 30 -21.03 2.79 -9.48
CA LEU A 30 -19.97 3.79 -9.27
C LEU A 30 -18.74 3.24 -8.54
N GLY A 31 -18.90 2.23 -7.69
CA GLY A 31 -17.77 1.59 -7.01
C GLY A 31 -16.75 0.98 -7.98
N ASN A 32 -17.19 0.50 -9.14
CA ASN A 32 -16.32 -0.09 -10.16
C ASN A 32 -15.55 0.96 -10.99
N PHE A 33 -15.93 2.24 -10.90
CA PHE A 33 -15.26 3.35 -11.57
C PHE A 33 -14.26 4.06 -10.66
N LEU A 34 -14.14 3.66 -9.39
CA LEU A 34 -13.11 4.19 -8.52
C LEU A 34 -11.73 3.80 -9.10
N PRO A 35 -10.80 4.76 -9.23
CA PRO A 35 -9.46 4.44 -9.69
C PRO A 35 -8.86 3.39 -8.76
N THR A 36 -8.20 2.41 -9.36
CA THR A 36 -7.48 1.40 -8.59
C THR A 36 -6.43 2.07 -7.73
N GLU A 37 -6.26 1.58 -6.51
CA GLU A 37 -5.23 2.06 -5.59
C GLU A 37 -3.87 2.05 -6.31
N ARG A 38 -3.26 3.22 -6.43
CA ARG A 38 -1.97 3.43 -7.08
C ARG A 38 -0.87 2.77 -6.25
N ALA A 39 0.10 2.15 -6.92
CA ALA A 39 1.33 1.72 -6.26
C ALA A 39 2.06 2.92 -5.62
N PRO A 40 2.46 2.83 -4.34
CA PRO A 40 3.08 3.95 -3.65
C PRO A 40 4.40 4.34 -4.34
N THR A 41 4.59 5.64 -4.52
CA THR A 41 5.85 6.20 -5.01
C THR A 41 6.66 6.76 -3.86
N VAL A 42 7.75 6.08 -3.51
CA VAL A 42 8.62 6.48 -2.40
C VAL A 42 10.03 6.71 -2.91
N ASN A 43 10.63 7.82 -2.51
CA ASN A 43 12.04 8.06 -2.72
C ASN A 43 12.83 7.51 -1.54
N VAL A 44 13.63 6.48 -1.79
CA VAL A 44 14.42 5.80 -0.77
C VAL A 44 15.90 6.02 -1.05
N MET A 45 16.64 6.42 -0.01
CA MET A 45 18.09 6.49 -0.03
C MET A 45 18.64 5.32 0.77
N MET A 46 19.49 4.50 0.15
CA MET A 46 20.18 3.41 0.82
C MET A 46 21.57 3.84 1.26
N THR A 47 21.99 3.37 2.43
CA THR A 47 23.37 3.47 2.91
C THR A 47 23.78 2.13 3.50
N THR A 48 24.96 1.66 3.12
CA THR A 48 25.56 0.46 3.68
C THR A 48 26.67 0.88 4.64
N ASN A 49 26.62 0.38 5.87
CA ASN A 49 27.70 0.53 6.83
C ASN A 49 28.32 -0.85 7.07
N THR A 50 29.47 -1.08 6.45
CA THR A 50 30.23 -2.32 6.57
C THR A 50 30.92 -2.46 7.93
N THR A 51 31.10 -1.37 8.67
CA THR A 51 31.72 -1.40 10.01
C THR A 51 30.72 -1.84 11.07
N ASP A 52 29.47 -1.38 10.96
CA ASP A 52 28.38 -1.73 11.88
C ASP A 52 27.50 -2.87 11.34
N ASN A 53 27.94 -3.53 10.26
CA ASN A 53 27.23 -4.62 9.58
C ASN A 53 25.74 -4.35 9.37
N ASN A 54 25.39 -3.18 8.87
CA ASN A 54 23.99 -2.81 8.63
C ASN A 54 23.76 -2.14 7.28
N ILE A 55 22.55 -2.32 6.77
CA ILE A 55 22.01 -1.61 5.61
C ILE A 55 20.84 -0.78 6.10
N THR A 56 20.89 0.52 5.86
CA THR A 56 19.85 1.45 6.26
C THR A 56 19.18 2.07 5.03
N LEU A 57 17.86 2.00 4.98
CA LEU A 57 16.98 2.58 3.97
C LEU A 57 16.27 3.78 4.58
N TYR A 58 16.51 4.97 4.05
CA TYR A 58 15.91 6.22 4.52
C TYR A 58 14.79 6.66 3.59
N HIS A 59 13.62 6.97 4.15
CA HIS A 59 12.54 7.61 3.41
C HIS A 59 12.85 9.10 3.20
N LYS A 60 12.99 9.52 1.95
CA LYS A 60 13.37 10.89 1.55
C LYS A 60 12.22 11.69 0.93
N GLY A 61 11.05 11.10 0.73
CA GLY A 61 9.91 11.77 0.11
C GLY A 61 8.97 10.81 -0.62
N GLY A 62 7.84 11.35 -1.06
CA GLY A 62 6.78 10.60 -1.71
C GLY A 62 5.72 10.09 -0.73
N ASP A 63 5.08 8.99 -1.07
CA ASP A 63 3.96 8.42 -0.33
C ASP A 63 4.43 7.72 0.96
N TRP A 64 3.56 7.66 1.96
CA TRP A 64 3.78 6.84 3.14
C TRP A 64 3.33 5.40 2.86
N VAL A 65 3.95 4.42 3.51
CA VAL A 65 3.63 3.00 3.32
C VAL A 65 3.47 2.33 4.69
N GLN A 66 2.48 1.45 4.86
CA GLN A 66 2.33 0.72 6.11
C GLN A 66 3.48 -0.27 6.30
N ALA A 67 4.08 -0.29 7.49
CA ALA A 67 5.23 -1.14 7.77
C ALA A 67 4.91 -2.64 7.66
N LYS A 68 3.65 -3.04 7.91
CA LYS A 68 3.18 -4.42 7.75
C LYS A 68 3.18 -4.91 6.30
N ASP A 69 3.10 -3.98 5.34
CA ASP A 69 3.05 -4.28 3.92
C ASP A 69 4.46 -4.15 3.30
N LEU A 70 5.49 -3.94 4.11
CA LEU A 70 6.87 -3.82 3.66
C LEU A 70 7.66 -5.10 3.96
N GLU A 71 8.43 -5.50 2.95
CA GLU A 71 9.45 -6.52 3.10
C GLU A 71 10.76 -6.02 2.50
N VAL A 72 11.86 -6.28 3.20
CA VAL A 72 13.20 -6.01 2.69
C VAL A 72 13.78 -7.31 2.19
N ILE A 73 14.18 -7.34 0.92
CA ILE A 73 14.81 -8.50 0.31
C ILE A 73 16.27 -8.16 0.05
N VAL A 74 17.18 -8.95 0.61
CA VAL A 74 18.62 -8.83 0.39
C VAL A 74 19.09 -10.07 -0.36
N ALA A 75 19.74 -9.89 -1.50
CA ALA A 75 20.22 -10.96 -2.35
C ALA A 75 21.75 -10.94 -2.46
N ASP A 76 22.32 -12.13 -2.33
CA ASP A 76 23.69 -12.49 -2.70
C ASP A 76 23.64 -13.33 -4.00
N THR A 77 24.81 -13.59 -4.57
CA THR A 77 25.11 -14.47 -5.70
C THR A 77 24.37 -15.81 -5.66
N ASN A 78 24.22 -16.41 -4.48
CA ASN A 78 23.70 -17.78 -4.34
C ASN A 78 22.45 -17.88 -3.46
N SER A 79 22.02 -16.81 -2.79
CA SER A 79 20.94 -16.86 -1.81
C SER A 79 20.19 -15.53 -1.70
N THR A 80 18.93 -15.62 -1.30
CA THR A 80 18.04 -14.48 -1.07
C THR A 80 17.47 -14.56 0.34
N ARG A 81 17.57 -13.47 1.10
CA ARG A 81 17.03 -13.33 2.45
C ARG A 81 15.91 -12.29 2.45
N THR A 82 14.79 -12.64 3.06
CA THR A 82 13.63 -11.76 3.20
C THR A 82 13.41 -11.40 4.65
N TYR A 83 13.29 -10.11 4.92
CA TYR A 83 13.01 -9.55 6.23
C TYR A 83 11.60 -8.94 6.20
N PRO A 84 10.56 -9.68 6.67
CA PRO A 84 9.24 -9.12 6.91
C PRO A 84 9.22 -8.26 8.18
N LEU A 85 8.09 -7.61 8.45
CA LEU A 85 7.87 -6.83 9.68
C LEU A 85 8.23 -7.65 10.92
N GLY A 86 9.07 -7.08 11.80
CA GLY A 86 9.60 -7.73 13.00
C GLY A 86 11.01 -8.28 12.84
N ASN A 87 11.45 -8.56 11.60
CA ASN A 87 12.83 -8.98 11.29
C ASN A 87 13.71 -7.83 10.77
N PHE A 88 13.12 -6.67 10.49
CA PHE A 88 13.83 -5.41 10.29
C PHE A 88 13.48 -4.44 11.40
N THR A 89 14.40 -3.53 11.71
CA THR A 89 14.16 -2.48 12.71
C THR A 89 13.72 -1.21 12.01
N LEU A 90 12.50 -0.76 12.29
CA LEU A 90 12.02 0.54 11.86
C LEU A 90 12.40 1.59 12.92
N SER A 91 12.91 2.74 12.48
CA SER A 91 13.20 3.88 13.33
C SER A 91 12.35 5.07 12.88
N PRO A 92 11.61 5.73 13.79
CA PRO A 92 11.43 5.42 15.21
C PRO A 92 10.70 4.07 15.49
N PRO A 93 11.04 3.34 16.58
CA PRO A 93 10.59 1.97 16.84
C PRO A 93 9.10 1.80 17.11
N GLU A 94 8.39 2.87 17.47
CA GLU A 94 6.94 2.84 17.70
C GLU A 94 6.12 3.15 16.44
N LYS A 95 6.80 3.46 15.32
CA LYS A 95 6.12 3.83 14.10
C LYS A 95 5.57 2.58 13.40
N GLN A 96 4.36 2.68 12.85
CA GLN A 96 3.73 1.61 12.07
C GLN A 96 3.71 1.92 10.57
N VAL A 97 4.33 3.02 10.18
CA VAL A 97 4.39 3.52 8.80
C VAL A 97 5.81 3.93 8.47
N PHE A 98 6.20 3.66 7.22
CA PHE A 98 7.41 4.16 6.60
C PHE A 98 7.06 5.43 5.82
N ASP A 99 7.39 6.57 6.41
CA ASP A 99 7.15 7.91 5.90
C ASP A 99 8.43 8.77 6.06
N ILE A 100 8.36 10.04 5.66
CA ILE A 100 9.52 10.93 5.62
C ILE A 100 10.22 11.00 6.98
N GLY A 101 11.54 10.80 6.97
CA GLY A 101 12.37 10.83 8.18
C GLY A 101 12.43 9.51 8.94
N SER A 102 11.63 8.52 8.56
CA SER A 102 11.80 7.15 9.05
C SER A 102 12.93 6.41 8.32
N SER A 103 13.51 5.42 8.99
CA SER A 103 14.50 4.53 8.40
C SER A 103 14.23 3.07 8.74
N ILE A 104 14.52 2.19 7.79
CA ILE A 104 14.49 0.74 7.96
C ILE A 104 15.93 0.25 7.98
N THR A 105 16.29 -0.51 9.00
CA THR A 105 17.63 -1.10 9.12
C THR A 105 17.52 -2.62 9.11
N VAL A 106 18.38 -3.25 8.30
CA VAL A 106 18.54 -4.71 8.21
C VAL A 106 20.02 -5.07 8.35
N PRO A 107 20.35 -6.27 8.86
CA PRO A 107 21.74 -6.69 8.97
C PRO A 107 22.37 -6.90 7.60
N TYR A 108 23.58 -6.40 7.43
CA TYR A 108 24.45 -6.62 6.27
C TYR A 108 25.32 -7.86 6.50
N GLN A 109 25.47 -8.70 5.47
CA GLN A 109 26.41 -9.80 5.46
C GLN A 109 27.40 -9.66 4.29
N ASP A 110 28.64 -10.08 4.52
CA ASP A 110 29.67 -10.09 3.48
C ASP A 110 29.22 -10.98 2.31
N GLY A 111 29.13 -10.37 1.12
CA GLY A 111 28.62 -11.01 -0.09
C GLY A 111 27.26 -10.46 -0.57
N ASP A 112 26.58 -9.65 0.23
CA ASP A 112 25.32 -9.02 -0.22
C ASP A 112 25.58 -8.09 -1.41
N LYS A 113 24.79 -8.27 -2.47
CA LYS A 113 24.95 -7.56 -3.75
C LYS A 113 23.78 -6.64 -4.05
N GLN A 114 22.56 -7.04 -3.68
CA GLN A 114 21.36 -6.30 -4.04
C GLN A 114 20.40 -6.22 -2.86
N VAL A 115 19.78 -5.06 -2.69
CA VAL A 115 18.74 -4.80 -1.70
C VAL A 115 17.52 -4.26 -2.40
N ARG A 116 16.36 -4.80 -2.06
CA ARG A 116 15.07 -4.39 -2.60
C ARG A 116 14.11 -4.13 -1.45
N LEU A 117 13.36 -3.04 -1.54
CA LEU A 117 12.22 -2.77 -0.68
C LEU A 117 10.96 -3.05 -1.48
N VAL A 118 10.12 -3.95 -1.00
CA VAL A 118 8.94 -4.41 -1.74
C VAL A 118 7.67 -4.29 -0.90
N THR A 119 6.57 -4.16 -1.61
CA THR A 119 5.20 -4.32 -1.12
C THR A 119 4.51 -5.45 -1.88
N PRO A 120 3.36 -5.96 -1.40
CA PRO A 120 2.61 -7.00 -2.12
C PRO A 120 2.28 -6.65 -3.58
N ARG A 121 2.26 -5.35 -3.93
CA ARG A 121 1.82 -4.86 -5.24
C ARG A 121 2.96 -4.29 -6.09
N ALA A 122 4.08 -3.89 -5.50
CA ALA A 122 5.15 -3.19 -6.21
C ALA A 122 6.52 -3.28 -5.51
N VAL A 123 7.59 -3.20 -6.29
CA VAL A 123 8.94 -2.92 -5.80
C VAL A 123 9.09 -1.42 -5.62
N ILE A 124 9.28 -0.97 -4.39
CA ILE A 124 9.45 0.46 -4.06
C ILE A 124 10.87 0.92 -4.39
N PHE A 125 11.86 0.11 -4.04
CA PHE A 125 13.26 0.45 -4.20
C PHE A 125 14.07 -0.78 -4.60
N SER A 126 15.12 -0.58 -5.40
CA SER A 126 16.14 -1.57 -5.69
C SER A 126 17.49 -0.86 -5.81
N GLY A 127 18.47 -1.31 -5.05
CA GLY A 127 19.84 -0.78 -5.08
C GLY A 127 20.87 -1.90 -4.99
N GLU A 128 22.06 -1.65 -5.51
CA GLU A 128 23.21 -2.51 -5.34
C GLU A 128 23.99 -2.09 -4.10
N VAL A 129 24.46 -3.08 -3.34
CA VAL A 129 25.35 -2.88 -2.20
C VAL A 129 26.76 -2.71 -2.74
N LYS A 130 27.42 -1.60 -2.37
CA LYS A 130 28.79 -1.25 -2.78
C LYS A 130 29.70 -1.15 -1.58
#